data_AF-A0A950IKM2-F1
#
_entry.id   AF-A0A950IKM2-F1
#
_cell.length_a   1.000
_cell.length_b   1.000
_cell.length_c   1.000
_cell.angle_alpha   90.00
_cell.angle_beta   90.00
_cell.angle_gamma   90.00
#
_symmetry.space_group_name_H-M   'P 1'
#
loop_
_entity.id
_entity.type
_entity.pdbx_description
1 polymer ?
#
loop_
_entity_poly.entity_id
_entity_poly.type
_entity_poly.pdbx_seq_one_letter_code
_entity_poly.pdbx_strand_id
1 'polypeptide(L)' 'MGSILKMQANWDDEAQVWVVHRTPIPGLVAEASTIPQLIAKLKILIPEMLEENGGFSTSQSEIPFEVVAGVTTFASNTAQ' A
#
# COMPACT_ATOMS: atom_id res chain seq x y z
N MET A 1 -10.23 6.13 -19.42
CA MET A 1 -10.03 5.23 -18.27
C MET A 1 -8.91 5.81 -17.43
N GLY A 2 -9.15 6.03 -16.13
CA GLY A 2 -8.09 6.49 -15.22
C GLY A 2 -6.99 5.43 -15.07
N SER A 3 -5.76 5.86 -14.78
CA SER A 3 -4.66 4.95 -14.46
C SER A 3 -4.89 4.31 -13.08
N ILE A 4 -4.59 3.02 -12.94
CA ILE A 4 -4.62 2.32 -11.65
C ILE A 4 -3.42 2.78 -10.82
N LEU A 5 -3.67 3.21 -9.57
CA LEU A 5 -2.60 3.55 -8.63
C LEU A 5 -1.96 2.27 -8.10
N LYS A 6 -0.69 2.04 -8.44
CA LYS A 6 0.04 0.83 -8.01
C LYS A 6 0.94 1.13 -6.83
N MET A 7 0.76 0.39 -5.74
CA MET A 7 1.58 0.49 -4.54
C MET A 7 2.31 -0.82 -4.29
N GLN A 8 3.52 -0.72 -3.75
CA GLN A 8 4.30 -1.87 -3.32
C GLN A 8 4.41 -1.87 -1.81
N ALA A 9 4.09 -3.01 -1.21
CA ALA A 9 4.20 -3.26 0.21
C ALA A 9 5.21 -4.37 0.49
N ASN A 10 6.06 -4.16 1.49
CA ASN A 10 6.98 -5.18 1.97
C ASN A 10 6.63 -5.56 3.40
N TRP A 11 6.89 -6.80 3.76
CA TRP A 11 6.87 -7.21 5.16
C TRP A 11 8.12 -6.67 5.87
N ASP A 12 7.91 -5.99 6.99
CA ASP A 12 8.93 -5.63 7.96
C ASP A 12 8.92 -6.66 9.09
N ASP A 13 10.00 -7.42 9.21
CA ASP A 13 10.11 -8.49 10.21
C ASP A 13 10.44 -7.95 11.61
N GLU A 14 11.07 -6.79 11.73
CA GLU A 14 11.37 -6.20 13.05
C GLU A 14 10.09 -5.65 13.68
N ALA A 15 9.24 -5.01 12.87
CA ALA A 15 7.99 -4.41 13.33
C ALA A 15 6.77 -5.33 13.19
N GLN A 16 6.91 -6.47 12.50
CA GLN A 16 5.83 -7.43 12.23
C GLN A 16 4.62 -6.76 11.54
N VAL A 17 4.89 -5.92 10.55
CA VAL A 17 3.87 -5.18 9.78
C VAL A 17 4.19 -5.16 8.28
N TRP A 18 3.16 -5.06 7.47
CA TRP A 18 3.27 -4.66 6.07
C TRP A 18 3.43 -3.16 5.98
N VAL A 19 4.43 -2.68 5.24
CA VAL A 19 4.71 -1.24 5.03
C VAL A 19 4.65 -0.92 3.54
N VAL A 20 3.90 0.12 3.17
CA VAL A 20 3.93 0.68 1.81
C VAL A 20 5.24 1.43 1.63
N HIS A 21 6.11 0.92 0.75
CA HIS A 21 7.43 1.50 0.51
C HIS A 21 7.55 2.23 -0.83
N ARG A 22 6.63 1.96 -1.77
CA ARG A 22 6.55 2.66 -3.06
C ARG A 22 5.10 2.95 -3.42
N THR A 23 4.82 4.20 -3.77
CA THR A 23 3.49 4.70 -4.09
C THR A 23 3.60 5.90 -5.04
N PRO A 24 2.64 6.10 -5.96
CA PRO A 24 2.57 7.31 -6.78
C PRO A 24 2.02 8.54 -6.01
N ILE A 25 1.54 8.35 -4.78
CA ILE A 25 0.92 9.40 -3.96
C ILE A 25 1.99 10.06 -3.08
N PRO A 26 2.33 11.35 -3.29
CA PRO A 26 3.31 12.06 -2.48
C PRO A 26 2.92 12.08 -1.00
N GLY A 27 3.85 11.71 -0.13
CA GLY A 27 3.67 11.74 1.33
C GLY A 27 2.92 10.54 1.92
N LEU A 28 2.39 9.61 1.10
CA LEU A 28 1.61 8.47 1.61
C LEU A 28 2.51 7.50 2.36
N VAL A 29 2.26 7.39 3.66
CA VAL A 29 2.86 6.40 4.55
C VAL A 29 1.74 5.57 5.16
N ALA A 30 1.80 4.25 4.99
CA ALA A 30 0.81 3.33 5.54
C ALA A 30 1.46 2.01 5.92
N GLU A 31 1.07 1.49 7.09
CA GLU A 31 1.49 0.19 7.58
C GLU A 31 0.35 -0.53 8.31
N ALA A 32 0.37 -1.87 8.33
CA ALA A 32 -0.57 -2.65 9.13
C ALA A 32 -0.08 -4.09 9.33
N SER A 33 -0.54 -4.75 10.38
CA SER A 33 -0.18 -6.15 10.69
C SER A 33 -0.67 -7.16 9.64
N THR A 34 -1.65 -6.81 8.80
CA THR A 34 -2.17 -7.68 7.74
C THR A 34 -2.47 -6.89 6.46
N ILE A 35 -2.43 -7.56 5.29
CA ILE A 35 -2.80 -6.96 4.01
C ILE A 35 -4.23 -6.41 4.00
N PRO A 36 -5.26 -7.09 4.52
CA PRO A 36 -6.61 -6.53 4.59
C PRO A 36 -6.71 -5.25 5.42
N GLN A 37 -6.00 -5.18 6.55
CA GLN A 37 -5.94 -3.95 7.36
C GLN A 37 -5.20 -2.83 6.62
N LEU A 38 -4.13 -3.15 5.90
CA LEU A 38 -3.43 -2.18 5.07
C LEU A 38 -4.34 -1.61 3.98
N ILE A 39 -5.08 -2.47 3.28
CA ILE A 39 -6.08 -2.08 2.28
C ILE A 39 -7.15 -1.17 2.90
N ALA A 40 -7.65 -1.51 4.10
CA ALA A 40 -8.64 -0.69 4.79
C ALA A 40 -8.11 0.71 5.11
N LYS A 41 -6.85 0.83 5.57
CA LYS A 41 -6.19 2.13 5.77
C LYS A 41 -6.03 2.89 4.46
N LEU A 42 -5.58 2.23 3.40
CA LEU A 42 -5.37 2.85 2.09
C LEU A 42 -6.66 3.39 1.47
N LYS A 43 -7.81 2.73 1.67
CA LYS A 43 -9.12 3.24 1.23
C LYS A 43 -9.49 4.60 1.84
N ILE A 44 -8.92 4.94 3.00
CA ILE A 44 -9.13 6.22 3.69
C ILE A 44 -8.04 7.21 3.27
N LEU A 45 -6.78 6.80 3.33
CA LEU A 45 -5.64 7.69 3.06
C LEU A 45 -5.54 8.14 1.60
N ILE A 46 -5.83 7.26 0.62
CA ILE A 46 -5.72 7.59 -0.81
C ILE A 46 -6.58 8.81 -1.18
N PRO A 47 -7.90 8.85 -0.90
CA PRO A 47 -8.71 10.00 -1.26
C PRO A 47 -8.28 11.27 -0.51
N GLU A 48 -8.03 11.19 0.80
CA GLU A 48 -7.59 12.34 1.61
C GLU A 48 -6.32 12.98 1.03
N MET A 49 -5.31 12.17 0.74
CA MET A 49 -4.04 12.67 0.26
C MET A 49 -4.08 13.18 -1.19
N LEU A 50 -4.95 12.65 -2.03
CA LEU A 50 -5.14 13.17 -3.39
C LEU A 50 -5.84 14.53 -3.39
N GLU A 51 -6.77 14.75 -2.45
CA GLU A 51 -7.42 16.03 -2.20
C GLU A 51 -6.40 17.06 -1.69
N GLU A 52 -5.60 16.71 -0.67
CA GLU A 52 -4.56 17.58 -0.11
C GLU A 52 -3.49 17.97 -1.12
N ASN A 53 -3.10 17.04 -2.00
CA ASN A 53 -2.10 17.30 -3.04
C ASN A 53 -2.67 18.09 -4.25
N GLY A 54 -3.96 18.43 -4.25
CA GLY A 54 -4.61 19.20 -5.33
C GLY A 54 -4.76 18.43 -6.65
N GLY A 55 -4.58 17.11 -6.63
CA GLY A 55 -4.54 16.25 -7.82
C GLY A 55 -5.90 15.71 -8.26
N PHE A 56 -6.97 15.94 -7.48
CA PHE A 56 -8.27 15.34 -7.73
C PHE A 56 -9.41 16.36 -7.62
N SER A 57 -10.26 16.42 -8.65
CA SER A 57 -11.60 17.00 -8.53
C SER A 57 -12.51 15.94 -7.88
N THR A 58 -13.32 16.36 -6.92
CA THR A 58 -14.30 15.58 -6.13
C THR A 58 -15.37 14.84 -6.95
N SER A 59 -15.24 14.79 -8.27
CA SER A 59 -16.19 14.20 -9.23
C SER A 59 -15.93 12.72 -9.54
N GLN A 60 -14.79 12.15 -9.15
CA GLN A 60 -14.53 10.72 -9.27
C GLN A 60 -14.95 9.99 -7.99
N SER A 61 -16.05 9.23 -8.07
CA SER A 61 -16.59 8.48 -6.93
C SER A 61 -15.74 7.28 -6.51
N GLU A 62 -14.85 6.77 -7.38
CA GLU A 62 -14.03 5.59 -7.11
C GLU A 62 -12.62 5.75 -7.69
N ILE A 63 -11.60 5.44 -6.88
CA ILE A 63 -10.19 5.51 -7.25
C ILE A 63 -9.64 4.08 -7.29
N PRO A 64 -9.40 3.50 -8.48
CA PRO A 64 -8.88 2.14 -8.58
C PRO A 64 -7.41 2.10 -8.14
N PHE A 65 -7.09 1.17 -7.23
CA PHE A 65 -5.73 0.94 -6.80
C PHE A 65 -5.42 -0.55 -6.66
N GLU A 66 -4.13 -0.87 -6.78
CA GLU A 66 -3.58 -2.22 -6.66
C GLU A 66 -2.47 -2.21 -5.61
N VAL A 67 -2.49 -3.20 -4.71
CA VAL A 67 -1.41 -3.43 -3.74
C VAL A 67 -0.66 -4.69 -4.14
N VAL A 68 0.63 -4.53 -4.47
CA VAL A 68 1.54 -5.64 -4.72
C VAL A 68 2.36 -5.86 -3.45
N ALA A 69 2.17 -7.00 -2.81
CA ALA A 69 2.82 -7.36 -1.56
C ALA A 69 3.88 -8.43 -1.78
N GLY A 70 5.09 -8.21 -1.28
CA GLY A 70 6.20 -9.17 -1.36
C GLY A 70 6.89 -9.37 -0.02
N VAL A 71 7.36 -10.60 0.22
CA VAL A 71 8.24 -10.92 1.35
C VAL A 71 9.46 -11.65 0.80
N THR A 72 10.65 -11.25 1.23
CA THR A 72 11.90 -11.97 0.94
C THR A 72 12.29 -12.75 2.19
N THR A 73 12.45 -14.06 2.06
CA THR A 73 12.84 -14.93 3.16
C THR A 73 13.81 -16.01 2.67
N PHE A 74 14.54 -16.63 3.58
CA PHE A 74 15.53 -17.66 3.29
C PHE A 74 15.06 -19.00 3.85
N ALA A 75 15.17 -20.09 3.07
CA ALA A 75 14.95 -21.45 3.53
C ALA A 75 16.29 -22.17 3.70
N SER A 76 16.46 -22.93 4.79
CA SER A 76 17.64 -23.79 4.99
C SER A 76 17.32 -25.25 4.65
N ASN A 77 18.21 -25.90 3.90
CA ASN A 77 18.14 -27.34 3.63
C ASN A 77 18.90 -28.12 4.71
N THR A 78 18.32 -28.27 5.89
CA THR A 78 18.78 -29.29 6.83
C THR A 78 17.74 -30.40 6.81
N ALA A 79 17.87 -31.30 5.84
CA ALA A 79 17.23 -32.61 5.91
C ALA A 79 17.73 -33.31 7.18
N GLN A 80 16.80 -33.71 8.05
CA GLN A 80 17.07 -34.65 9.12
C GLN A 80 17.45 -36.02 8.56
#